data_AF-A0A151EWR1-F1
#
_entry.id   AF-A0A151EWR1-F1
#
_cell.length_a   1.000
_cell.length_b   1.000
_cell.length_c   1.000
_cell.angle_alpha   90.00
_cell.angle_beta   90.00
_cell.angle_gamma   90.00
#
_symmetry.space_group_name_H-M   'P 1'
#
loop_
_entity.id
_entity.type
_entity.pdbx_description
1 polymer ?
#
loop_
_entity_poly.entity_id
_entity_poly.type
_entity_poly.pdbx_seq_one_letter_code
_entity_poly.pdbx_strand_id
1 'polypeptide(L)'
;MNWRMAWKIMIVWFVVVMVILCIAGEWSVVVFGVTYGLGFGGIAYRYRRKVRPFFERVRLNNYIGFLLLAVGITVTEEAYCYALGNQIAHPVLWVDFILVTVMWSVWFSTWYFFLSRRYYFEEKEALMVAAFAGVFYEFLGTGEVLRNPFGVILVVPLAVVIYAALFVLPMQLIQFTGECTGKTKYVVGVVLPFLLTLPVALILYVILSVVGVSV
;
A
#
# COMPACT_ATOMS: atom_id res chain seq x y z
N MET A 1 -1.45 -21.07 7.43
CA MET A 1 -2.33 -20.07 8.08
C MET A 1 -3.63 -20.02 7.30
N ASN A 2 -4.80 -19.92 7.93
CA ASN A 2 -6.07 -19.85 7.17
C ASN A 2 -6.31 -18.41 6.70
N TRP A 3 -5.76 -18.05 5.54
CA TRP A 3 -5.84 -16.70 4.99
C TRP A 3 -7.25 -16.22 4.70
N ARG A 4 -8.19 -17.14 4.41
CA ARG A 4 -9.60 -16.77 4.27
C ARG A 4 -10.16 -16.24 5.59
N MET A 5 -9.80 -16.86 6.71
CA MET A 5 -10.23 -16.41 8.03
C MET A 5 -9.57 -15.09 8.40
N ALA A 6 -8.27 -14.93 8.12
CA ALA A 6 -7.56 -13.67 8.37
C ALA A 6 -8.22 -12.49 7.63
N TRP A 7 -8.53 -12.63 6.34
CA TRP A 7 -9.26 -11.60 5.58
C TRP A 7 -10.64 -11.31 6.14
N LYS A 8 -11.40 -12.33 6.57
CA LYS A 8 -12.70 -12.12 7.22
C LYS A 8 -12.56 -11.30 8.50
N ILE A 9 -11.61 -11.66 9.35
CA ILE A 9 -11.31 -10.91 10.59
C ILE A 9 -10.95 -9.46 10.23
N MET A 10 -10.10 -9.25 9.22
CA MET A 10 -9.72 -7.89 8.83
C MET A 10 -10.88 -7.05 8.33
N ILE A 11 -11.74 -7.62 7.49
CA ILE A 11 -12.91 -6.89 6.96
C ILE A 11 -13.93 -6.60 8.07
N VAL A 12 -14.20 -7.56 8.96
CA VAL A 12 -15.10 -7.32 10.11
C VAL A 12 -14.54 -6.23 11.00
N TRP A 13 -13.24 -6.28 11.31
CA TRP A 13 -12.62 -5.23 12.11
C TRP A 13 -12.60 -3.88 11.40
N PHE A 14 -12.33 -3.84 10.10
CA PHE A 14 -12.44 -2.64 9.29
C PHE A 14 -13.82 -1.99 9.43
N VAL A 15 -14.90 -2.78 9.37
CA VAL A 15 -16.27 -2.27 9.58
C VAL A 15 -16.43 -1.67 10.98
N VAL A 16 -15.91 -2.32 12.02
CA VAL A 16 -15.92 -1.76 13.39
C VAL A 16 -15.18 -0.43 13.45
N VAL A 17 -14.02 -0.31 12.81
CA VAL A 17 -13.25 0.94 12.73
C VAL A 17 -14.03 2.03 12.02
N MET A 18 -14.67 1.73 10.89
CA MET A 18 -15.49 2.70 10.17
C MET A 18 -16.65 3.21 11.02
N VAL A 19 -17.32 2.33 11.78
CA VAL A 19 -18.40 2.74 12.70
C VAL A 19 -17.87 3.67 13.78
N ILE A 20 -16.70 3.37 14.37
CA ILE A 20 -16.08 4.23 15.39
C ILE A 20 -15.74 5.60 14.81
N LEU A 21 -15.12 5.64 13.62
CA LEU A 21 -14.77 6.89 12.94
C LEU A 21 -16.01 7.70 12.52
N CYS A 22 -17.10 7.04 12.10
CA CYS A 22 -18.40 7.69 11.86
C CYS A 22 -18.90 8.38 13.13
N ILE A 23 -18.86 7.70 14.27
CA ILE A 23 -19.31 8.25 15.56
C ILE A 23 -18.40 9.41 15.99
N ALA A 24 -17.09 9.32 15.72
CA ALA A 24 -16.12 10.37 16.01
C ALA A 24 -16.22 11.59 15.07
N GLY A 25 -17.01 11.51 14.00
CA GLY A 25 -17.15 12.60 13.03
C GLY A 25 -16.05 12.68 11.98
N GLU A 26 -15.19 11.66 11.87
CA GLU A 26 -14.07 11.58 10.93
C GLU A 26 -14.54 11.16 9.52
N TRP A 27 -15.50 11.91 8.97
CA TRP A 27 -16.20 11.56 7.74
C TRP A 27 -15.29 11.45 6.53
N SER A 28 -14.25 12.28 6.45
CA SER A 28 -13.26 12.22 5.37
C SER A 28 -12.55 10.87 5.32
N VAL A 29 -12.08 10.38 6.48
CA VAL A 29 -11.41 9.08 6.61
C VAL A 29 -12.37 7.93 6.35
N VAL A 30 -13.62 8.04 6.81
CA VAL A 30 -14.67 7.04 6.54
C VAL A 30 -14.95 6.93 5.05
N VAL A 31 -15.20 8.06 4.38
CA VAL A 31 -15.50 8.10 2.95
C VAL A 31 -14.33 7.49 2.19
N PHE A 32 -13.10 7.96 2.46
CA PHE A 32 -11.89 7.42 1.85
C PHE A 32 -11.76 5.91 2.06
N GLY A 33 -11.88 5.45 3.31
CA GLY A 33 -11.79 4.06 3.70
C GLY A 33 -12.75 3.16 2.93
N VAL A 34 -14.01 3.57 2.85
CA VAL A 34 -15.08 2.80 2.22
C VAL A 34 -14.97 2.83 0.70
N THR A 35 -14.81 4.00 0.09
CA THR A 35 -14.81 4.13 -1.38
C THR A 35 -13.52 3.63 -2.00
N TYR A 36 -12.36 3.93 -1.40
CA TYR A 36 -11.07 3.51 -1.91
C TYR A 36 -10.73 2.08 -1.47
N GLY A 37 -10.79 1.81 -0.17
CA GLY A 37 -10.45 0.51 0.40
C GLY A 37 -11.38 -0.61 -0.06
N LEU A 38 -12.68 -0.49 0.23
CA LEU A 38 -13.66 -1.52 -0.12
C LEU A 38 -14.18 -1.39 -1.55
N GLY A 39 -14.52 -0.18 -1.99
CA GLY A 39 -15.08 0.07 -3.31
C GLY A 39 -14.07 -0.24 -4.40
N PHE A 40 -13.05 0.61 -4.55
CA PHE A 40 -11.99 0.42 -5.54
C PHE A 40 -11.26 -0.91 -5.30
N GLY A 41 -10.75 -1.17 -4.09
CA GLY A 41 -10.02 -2.41 -3.79
C GLY A 41 -10.84 -3.68 -4.04
N GLY A 42 -12.13 -3.70 -3.69
CA GLY A 42 -13.03 -4.82 -3.93
C GLY A 42 -13.36 -5.04 -5.41
N ILE A 43 -13.64 -3.96 -6.15
CA ILE A 43 -13.86 -4.01 -7.60
C ILE A 43 -12.59 -4.49 -8.30
N ALA A 44 -11.45 -3.91 -7.94
CA ALA A 44 -10.14 -4.27 -8.45
C ALA A 44 -9.82 -5.75 -8.19
N TYR A 45 -10.06 -6.24 -6.97
CA TYR A 45 -9.91 -7.66 -6.65
C TYR A 45 -10.86 -8.53 -7.48
N ARG A 46 -12.14 -8.17 -7.61
CA ARG A 46 -13.12 -8.95 -8.39
C ARG A 46 -12.71 -9.10 -9.86
N TYR A 47 -12.20 -8.03 -10.46
CA TYR A 47 -11.85 -8.00 -11.89
C TYR A 47 -10.36 -8.20 -12.18
N ARG A 48 -9.52 -8.47 -11.17
CA ARG A 48 -8.07 -8.59 -11.27
C ARG A 48 -7.57 -9.52 -12.38
N ARG A 49 -8.26 -10.63 -12.65
CA ARG A 49 -7.90 -11.60 -13.69
C ARG A 49 -7.98 -11.04 -15.11
N LYS A 50 -8.63 -9.89 -15.30
CA LYS A 50 -8.72 -9.18 -16.59
C LYS A 50 -7.53 -8.24 -16.84
N VAL A 51 -6.76 -7.90 -15.81
CA VAL A 51 -5.63 -6.95 -15.89
C VAL A 51 -4.53 -7.51 -16.78
N ARG A 52 -3.99 -8.68 -16.44
CA ARG A 52 -2.84 -9.25 -17.17
C ARG A 52 -3.11 -9.44 -18.68
N PRO A 53 -4.25 -10.01 -19.12
CA PRO A 53 -4.56 -10.10 -20.56
C PRO A 53 -4.65 -8.73 -21.26
N PHE A 54 -5.15 -7.70 -20.56
CA PHE A 54 -5.19 -6.34 -21.10
C PHE A 54 -3.78 -5.78 -21.30
N PHE A 55 -2.92 -5.89 -20.28
CA PHE A 55 -1.53 -5.43 -20.34
C PHE A 55 -0.69 -6.21 -21.37
N GLU A 56 -0.92 -7.52 -21.51
CA GLU A 56 -0.29 -8.35 -22.55
C GLU A 56 -0.67 -7.86 -23.95
N ARG A 57 -1.95 -7.52 -24.18
CA ARG A 57 -2.43 -6.99 -25.47
C ARG A 57 -1.73 -5.68 -25.88
N VAL A 58 -1.47 -4.80 -24.91
CA VAL A 58 -0.77 -3.52 -25.15
C VAL A 58 0.75 -3.60 -24.97
N ARG A 59 1.32 -4.81 -24.85
CA ARG A 59 2.76 -5.06 -24.68
C ARG A 59 3.39 -4.40 -23.44
N LEU A 60 2.59 -4.22 -22.39
CA LEU A 60 3.02 -3.68 -21.08
C LEU A 60 3.06 -4.76 -19.99
N ASN A 61 3.08 -6.05 -20.34
CA ASN A 61 3.31 -7.12 -19.37
C ASN A 61 4.81 -7.27 -19.02
N ASN A 62 5.41 -6.21 -18.53
CA ASN A 62 6.82 -6.12 -18.14
C ASN A 62 6.96 -5.18 -16.94
N TYR A 63 8.18 -4.99 -16.47
CA TYR A 63 8.46 -4.13 -15.31
C TYR A 63 7.99 -2.67 -15.51
N ILE A 64 8.09 -2.13 -16.73
CA ILE A 64 7.66 -0.76 -17.03
C ILE A 64 6.14 -0.66 -16.86
N GLY A 65 5.38 -1.58 -17.45
CA GLY A 65 3.92 -1.57 -17.30
C GLY A 65 3.46 -1.83 -15.87
N PHE A 66 4.18 -2.68 -15.13
CA PHE A 66 3.99 -2.86 -13.69
C PHE A 66 4.18 -1.55 -12.92
N LEU A 67 5.29 -0.84 -13.17
CA LEU A 67 5.60 0.40 -12.48
C LEU A 67 4.61 1.51 -12.83
N LEU A 68 4.21 1.64 -14.10
CA LEU A 68 3.20 2.62 -14.54
C LEU A 68 1.85 2.37 -13.85
N LEU A 69 1.42 1.11 -13.75
CA LEU A 69 0.19 0.74 -13.06
C LEU A 69 0.28 1.07 -11.56
N ALA A 70 1.39 0.70 -10.93
CA ALA A 70 1.65 0.98 -9.52
C ALA A 70 1.63 2.48 -9.21
N VAL A 71 2.42 3.27 -9.94
CA VAL A 71 2.50 4.73 -9.78
C VAL A 71 1.17 5.41 -10.07
N GLY A 72 0.47 4.99 -11.14
CA GLY A 72 -0.84 5.56 -11.47
C GLY A 72 -1.86 5.35 -10.35
N ILE A 73 -1.85 4.18 -9.72
CA ILE A 73 -2.74 3.87 -8.59
C ILE A 73 -2.37 4.71 -7.36
N THR A 74 -1.08 4.80 -7.00
CA THR A 74 -0.65 5.55 -5.80
C THR A 74 -0.85 7.06 -5.96
N VAL A 75 -0.59 7.63 -7.14
CA VAL A 75 -0.83 9.06 -7.39
C VAL A 75 -2.33 9.37 -7.37
N THR A 76 -3.15 8.48 -7.90
CA THR A 76 -4.62 8.65 -7.85
C THR A 76 -5.14 8.57 -6.42
N GLU A 77 -4.58 7.69 -5.61
CA GLU A 77 -4.90 7.55 -4.20
C GLU A 77 -4.56 8.82 -3.41
N GLU A 78 -3.34 9.35 -3.56
CA GLU A 78 -2.95 10.60 -2.90
C GLU A 78 -3.80 11.79 -3.35
N ALA A 79 -4.09 11.90 -4.65
CA ALA A 79 -4.97 12.93 -5.16
C ALA A 79 -6.38 12.84 -4.53
N TYR A 80 -6.85 11.62 -4.27
CA TYR A 80 -8.14 11.38 -3.62
C TYR A 80 -8.10 11.68 -2.11
N CYS A 81 -7.03 11.29 -1.41
CA CYS A 81 -6.77 11.68 -0.03
C CYS A 81 -6.80 13.20 0.13
N TYR A 82 -6.05 13.91 -0.71
CA TYR A 82 -6.00 15.36 -0.71
C TYR A 82 -7.37 16.00 -0.99
N ALA A 83 -8.11 15.49 -1.98
CA ALA A 83 -9.43 16.02 -2.35
C ALA A 83 -10.48 15.87 -1.23
N LEU A 84 -10.33 14.86 -0.36
CA LEU A 84 -11.19 14.68 0.80
C LEU A 84 -10.74 15.50 2.03
N GLY A 85 -9.54 16.10 1.98
CA GLY A 85 -8.96 16.84 3.10
C GLY A 85 -8.25 15.95 4.11
N ASN A 86 -7.87 14.73 3.73
CA ASN A 86 -7.03 13.87 4.57
C ASN A 86 -5.59 14.37 4.55
N GLN A 87 -4.84 13.99 5.58
CA GLN A 87 -3.41 14.24 5.64
C GLN A 87 -2.68 13.47 4.52
N ILE A 88 -1.86 14.19 3.75
CA ILE A 88 -0.92 13.63 2.78
C ILE A 88 0.51 13.76 3.32
N ALA A 89 1.48 13.08 2.71
CA ALA A 89 2.85 13.05 3.22
C ALA A 89 3.54 14.43 3.17
N HIS A 90 3.14 15.32 2.25
CA HIS A 90 3.61 16.69 2.16
C HIS A 90 2.48 17.67 1.81
N PRO A 91 2.33 18.83 2.47
CA PRO A 91 1.19 19.75 2.29
C PRO A 91 1.04 20.29 0.86
N VAL A 92 2.12 20.26 0.08
CA VAL A 92 2.14 20.66 -1.33
C VAL A 92 1.96 19.43 -2.22
N LEU A 93 0.79 19.30 -2.86
CA LEU A 93 0.37 18.10 -3.61
C LEU A 93 1.36 17.63 -4.69
N TRP A 94 2.00 18.55 -5.43
CA TRP A 94 2.94 18.14 -6.48
C TRP A 94 4.25 17.57 -5.90
N VAL A 95 4.68 18.07 -4.74
CA VAL A 95 5.85 17.52 -4.01
C VAL A 95 5.49 16.13 -3.51
N ASP A 96 4.28 15.99 -2.97
CA ASP A 96 3.74 14.74 -2.50
C ASP A 96 3.72 13.68 -3.62
N PHE A 97 3.24 14.03 -4.81
CA PHE A 97 3.28 13.13 -5.97
C PHE A 97 4.69 12.63 -6.31
N ILE A 98 5.72 13.47 -6.16
CA ILE A 98 7.11 13.05 -6.37
C ILE A 98 7.55 12.08 -5.28
N LEU A 99 7.30 12.44 -4.01
CA LEU A 99 7.64 11.60 -2.85
C LEU A 99 6.98 10.23 -2.97
N VAL A 100 5.67 10.21 -3.20
CA VAL A 100 4.88 8.99 -3.35
C VAL A 100 5.36 8.17 -4.53
N THR A 101 5.61 8.79 -5.69
CA THR A 101 6.09 8.06 -6.87
C THR A 101 7.40 7.35 -6.57
N VAL A 102 8.37 8.05 -5.96
CA VAL A 102 9.70 7.49 -5.72
C VAL A 102 9.68 6.46 -4.59
N MET A 103 9.02 6.74 -3.46
CA MET A 103 8.93 5.82 -2.32
C MET A 103 8.15 4.55 -2.71
N TRP A 104 7.00 4.69 -3.35
CA TRP A 104 6.23 3.52 -3.78
C TRP A 104 6.94 2.74 -4.87
N SER A 105 7.70 3.39 -5.76
CA SER A 105 8.53 2.68 -6.73
C SER A 105 9.48 1.71 -6.06
N VAL A 106 10.10 2.07 -4.93
CA VAL A 106 10.97 1.18 -4.16
C VAL A 106 10.19 0.02 -3.54
N TRP A 107 9.04 0.30 -2.94
CA TRP A 107 8.17 -0.74 -2.36
C TRP A 107 7.75 -1.77 -3.41
N PHE A 108 7.20 -1.32 -4.54
CA PHE A 108 6.77 -2.15 -5.65
C PHE A 108 7.94 -2.87 -6.33
N SER A 109 9.09 -2.22 -6.50
CA SER A 109 10.29 -2.85 -7.08
C SER A 109 10.83 -3.96 -6.19
N THR A 110 10.78 -3.77 -4.87
CA THR A 110 11.18 -4.81 -3.90
C THR A 110 10.30 -6.05 -4.06
N TRP A 111 8.99 -5.85 -4.23
CA TRP A 111 8.06 -6.92 -4.56
C TRP A 111 8.36 -7.59 -5.90
N TYR A 112 8.56 -6.80 -6.96
CA TYR A 112 8.72 -7.30 -8.31
C TYR A 112 10.04 -8.03 -8.56
N PHE A 113 11.16 -7.51 -8.05
CA PHE A 113 12.49 -8.05 -8.34
C PHE A 113 13.03 -8.99 -7.27
N PHE A 114 12.72 -8.76 -6.00
CA PHE A 114 13.35 -9.51 -4.91
C PHE A 114 12.37 -10.51 -4.28
N LEU A 115 11.26 -10.04 -3.72
CA LEU A 115 10.36 -10.89 -2.94
C LEU A 115 9.71 -11.97 -3.81
N SER A 116 9.24 -11.62 -5.00
CA SER A 116 8.61 -12.56 -5.95
C SER A 116 9.55 -13.66 -6.45
N ARG A 117 10.84 -13.35 -6.56
CA ARG A 117 11.87 -14.27 -7.07
C ARG A 117 12.51 -15.11 -5.99
N ARG A 118 12.55 -14.60 -4.75
CA ARG A 118 13.14 -15.31 -3.61
C ARG A 118 12.13 -16.22 -2.92
N TYR A 119 10.89 -15.76 -2.78
CA TYR A 119 9.86 -16.44 -2.00
C TYR A 119 8.64 -16.80 -2.84
N TYR A 120 8.09 -17.98 -2.59
CA TYR A 120 6.79 -18.36 -3.14
C TYR A 120 5.68 -17.73 -2.31
N PHE A 121 4.76 -17.01 -2.94
CA PHE A 121 3.53 -16.51 -2.30
C PHE A 121 2.32 -16.96 -3.08
N GLU A 122 1.31 -17.49 -2.40
CA GLU A 122 -0.03 -17.51 -2.99
C GLU A 122 -0.56 -16.06 -3.06
N GLU A 123 -1.46 -15.80 -4.02
CA GLU A 123 -2.03 -14.47 -4.26
C GLU A 123 -2.57 -13.80 -2.99
N LYS A 124 -3.28 -14.56 -2.13
CA LYS A 124 -3.85 -14.03 -0.88
C LYS A 124 -2.80 -13.72 0.18
N GLU A 125 -1.69 -14.46 0.15
CA GLU A 125 -0.56 -14.25 1.03
C GLU A 125 0.16 -12.98 0.63
N ALA A 126 0.51 -12.86 -0.65
CA ALA A 126 1.18 -11.68 -1.19
C ALA A 126 0.36 -10.41 -0.91
N LEU A 127 -0.95 -10.44 -1.16
CA LEU A 127 -1.82 -9.29 -0.91
C LEU A 127 -1.82 -8.88 0.57
N MET A 128 -1.95 -9.84 1.49
CA MET A 128 -1.98 -9.53 2.93
C MET A 128 -0.62 -9.05 3.42
N VAL A 129 0.47 -9.68 2.99
CA VAL A 129 1.84 -9.32 3.40
C VAL A 129 2.22 -7.94 2.87
N ALA A 130 1.91 -7.64 1.62
CA ALA A 130 2.10 -6.30 1.05
C ALA A 130 1.26 -5.27 1.82
N ALA A 131 -0.01 -5.58 2.10
CA ALA A 131 -0.90 -4.71 2.86
C ALA A 131 -0.39 -4.40 4.27
N PHE A 132 0.20 -5.38 4.96
CA PHE A 132 0.79 -5.16 6.28
C PHE A 132 2.02 -4.26 6.26
N ALA A 133 2.72 -4.11 5.13
CA ALA A 133 3.75 -3.09 5.01
C ALA A 133 3.19 -1.67 5.23
N GLY A 134 1.91 -1.44 4.88
CA GLY A 134 1.25 -0.16 5.12
C GLY A 134 1.18 0.24 6.58
N VAL A 135 1.04 -0.73 7.49
CA VAL A 135 1.09 -0.46 8.95
C VAL A 135 2.44 0.17 9.34
N PHE A 136 3.53 -0.24 8.69
CA PHE A 136 4.85 0.33 8.97
C PHE A 136 4.97 1.74 8.41
N TYR A 137 4.48 1.97 7.19
CA TYR A 137 4.47 3.31 6.60
C TYR A 137 3.63 4.30 7.43
N GLU A 138 2.39 3.93 7.74
CA GLU A 138 1.43 4.81 8.42
C GLU A 138 1.75 5.07 9.88
N PHE A 139 2.26 4.07 10.61
CA PHE A 139 2.37 4.18 12.09
C PHE A 139 3.79 4.15 12.63
N LEU A 140 4.70 3.42 11.97
CA LEU A 140 6.10 3.41 12.37
C LEU A 140 6.86 4.57 11.72
N GLY A 141 6.66 4.82 10.43
CA GLY A 141 7.31 5.89 9.68
C GLY A 141 6.95 7.29 10.18
N THR A 142 5.70 7.48 10.64
CA THR A 142 5.21 8.75 11.20
C THR A 142 5.49 8.91 12.70
N GLY A 143 5.91 7.84 13.37
CA GLY A 143 6.07 7.79 14.83
C GLY A 143 4.76 7.72 15.62
N GLU A 144 3.61 7.55 14.96
CA GLU A 144 2.30 7.51 15.60
C GLU A 144 2.16 6.35 16.61
N VAL A 145 2.87 5.24 16.36
CA VAL A 145 2.91 4.10 17.30
C VAL A 145 3.44 4.48 18.68
N LEU A 146 4.31 5.49 18.78
CA LEU A 146 4.85 5.98 20.04
C LEU A 146 3.92 7.01 20.70
N ARG A 147 3.15 7.74 19.91
CA ARG A 147 2.25 8.80 20.38
C ARG A 147 0.91 8.26 20.85
N ASN A 148 0.34 7.31 20.12
CA ASN A 148 -0.98 6.74 20.38
C ASN A 148 -1.04 5.24 20.05
N PRO A 149 -0.37 4.38 20.84
CA PRO A 149 -0.28 2.94 20.54
C PRO A 149 -1.65 2.24 20.48
N PHE A 150 -2.61 2.65 21.32
CA PHE A 150 -3.96 2.06 21.32
C PHE A 150 -4.78 2.50 20.10
N GLY A 151 -4.68 3.78 19.71
CA GLY A 151 -5.28 4.28 18.48
C GLY A 151 -4.75 3.52 17.27
N VAL A 152 -3.43 3.30 17.19
CA VAL A 152 -2.81 2.53 16.12
C VAL A 152 -3.40 1.13 16.00
N ILE A 153 -3.50 0.37 17.09
CA ILE A 153 -4.08 -1.00 17.07
C ILE A 153 -5.49 -0.98 16.49
N LEU A 154 -6.29 0.02 16.88
CA LEU A 154 -7.65 0.17 16.38
C LEU A 154 -7.66 0.37 14.87
N VAL A 155 -6.80 1.25 14.33
CA VAL A 155 -6.81 1.64 12.91
C VAL A 155 -5.92 0.78 12.00
N VAL A 156 -5.16 -0.20 12.52
CA VAL A 156 -4.40 -1.16 11.70
C VAL A 156 -5.21 -1.70 10.51
N PRO A 157 -6.49 -2.10 10.69
CA PRO A 157 -7.21 -2.73 9.59
C PRO A 157 -7.63 -1.77 8.49
N LEU A 158 -7.74 -0.46 8.79
CA LEU A 158 -7.87 0.58 7.79
C LEU A 158 -6.63 0.61 6.90
N ALA A 159 -5.44 0.73 7.49
CA ALA A 159 -4.18 0.73 6.73
C ALA A 159 -4.03 -0.54 5.88
N VAL A 160 -4.26 -1.72 6.46
CA VAL A 160 -4.19 -2.99 5.72
C VAL A 160 -5.16 -3.02 4.54
N VAL A 161 -6.41 -2.59 4.70
CA VAL A 161 -7.39 -2.61 3.59
C VAL A 161 -7.01 -1.63 2.48
N ILE A 162 -6.52 -0.43 2.81
CA ILE A 162 -6.09 0.57 1.82
C ILE A 162 -4.87 0.08 1.04
N TYR A 163 -3.86 -0.43 1.73
CA TYR A 163 -2.65 -0.92 1.07
C TYR A 163 -2.90 -2.21 0.27
N ALA A 164 -3.86 -3.03 0.67
CA ALA A 164 -4.33 -4.12 -0.17
C ALA A 164 -4.95 -3.61 -1.46
N ALA A 165 -5.76 -2.55 -1.40
CA ALA A 165 -6.34 -1.91 -2.57
C ALA A 165 -5.26 -1.35 -3.51
N LEU A 166 -4.20 -0.73 -2.97
CA LEU A 166 -3.04 -0.28 -3.74
C LEU A 166 -2.33 -1.44 -4.47
N PHE A 167 -2.15 -2.57 -3.80
CA PHE A 167 -1.33 -3.66 -4.32
C PHE A 167 -2.05 -4.63 -5.26
N VAL A 168 -3.39 -4.70 -5.20
CA VAL A 168 -4.16 -5.77 -5.84
C VAL A 168 -3.99 -5.82 -7.37
N LEU A 169 -3.97 -4.67 -8.06
CA LEU A 169 -3.81 -4.61 -9.51
C LEU A 169 -2.34 -4.79 -9.93
N PRO A 170 -1.34 -4.08 -9.34
CA PRO A 170 0.06 -4.28 -9.69
C PRO A 170 0.52 -5.73 -9.50
N MET A 171 0.03 -6.41 -8.44
CA MET A 171 0.35 -7.81 -8.18
C MET A 171 0.01 -8.75 -9.35
N GLN A 172 -0.96 -8.40 -10.20
CA GLN A 172 -1.35 -9.24 -11.34
C GLN A 172 -0.26 -9.33 -12.43
N LEU A 173 0.69 -8.40 -12.42
CA LEU A 173 1.84 -8.37 -13.32
C LEU A 173 3.11 -8.98 -12.69
N ILE A 174 3.04 -9.42 -11.43
CA ILE A 174 4.12 -10.11 -10.74
C ILE A 174 4.01 -11.62 -10.97
N GLN A 175 5.13 -12.26 -11.28
CA GLN A 175 5.25 -13.72 -11.28
C GLN A 175 5.98 -14.17 -10.02
N PHE A 176 5.29 -14.90 -9.15
CA PHE A 176 5.86 -15.46 -7.92
C PHE A 176 6.55 -16.80 -8.23
N THR A 177 7.83 -16.74 -8.58
CA THR A 177 8.64 -17.91 -8.99
C THR A 177 9.61 -18.39 -7.92
N GLY A 178 9.67 -17.73 -6.76
CA GLY A 178 10.60 -18.11 -5.71
C GLY A 178 10.36 -19.50 -5.13
N GLU A 179 11.41 -20.09 -4.59
CA GLU A 179 11.39 -21.46 -4.05
C GLU A 179 11.22 -21.48 -2.52
N CYS A 180 11.53 -20.38 -1.83
CA CYS A 180 11.43 -20.33 -0.37
C CYS A 180 9.98 -20.22 0.09
N THR A 181 9.49 -21.22 0.82
CA THR A 181 8.12 -21.29 1.37
C THR A 181 8.04 -21.06 2.88
N GLY A 182 9.19 -20.92 3.56
CA GLY A 182 9.26 -20.77 5.02
C GLY A 182 8.60 -19.49 5.57
N LYS A 183 8.25 -19.50 6.86
CA LYS A 183 7.52 -18.41 7.53
C LYS A 183 8.25 -17.06 7.50
N THR A 184 9.57 -17.06 7.37
CA THR A 184 10.40 -15.85 7.27
C THR A 184 9.97 -14.94 6.13
N LYS A 185 9.37 -15.49 5.06
CA LYS A 185 8.85 -14.70 3.93
C LYS A 185 7.83 -13.64 4.34
N TYR A 186 7.03 -13.90 5.39
CA TYR A 186 6.03 -12.96 5.87
C TYR A 186 6.66 -11.77 6.56
N VAL A 187 7.67 -12.01 7.40
CA VAL A 187 8.40 -10.93 8.09
C VAL A 187 9.20 -10.13 7.09
N VAL A 188 9.96 -10.79 6.22
CA VAL A 188 10.79 -10.12 5.20
C VAL A 188 9.90 -9.35 4.21
N GLY A 189 8.77 -9.91 3.78
CA GLY A 189 7.86 -9.26 2.85
C GLY A 189 7.19 -8.00 3.40
N VAL A 190 7.06 -7.88 4.73
CA VAL A 190 6.55 -6.66 5.39
C VAL A 190 7.69 -5.67 5.65
N VAL A 191 8.78 -6.13 6.25
CA VAL A 191 9.83 -5.26 6.81
C VAL A 191 10.81 -4.77 5.75
N LEU A 192 11.23 -5.63 4.82
CA LEU A 192 12.26 -5.26 3.85
C LEU A 192 11.84 -4.10 2.94
N PRO A 193 10.62 -4.08 2.35
CA PRO A 193 10.20 -2.95 1.53
C PRO A 193 10.23 -1.62 2.30
N PHE A 194 9.77 -1.61 3.56
CA PHE A 194 9.81 -0.44 4.43
C PHE A 194 11.25 0.02 4.71
N LEU A 195 12.15 -0.89 5.06
CA LEU A 195 13.55 -0.54 5.32
C LEU A 195 14.26 0.03 4.09
N LEU A 196 13.95 -0.49 2.89
CA LEU A 196 14.54 0.02 1.64
C LEU A 196 13.98 1.38 1.23
N THR A 197 12.75 1.72 1.62
CA THR A 197 12.19 3.06 1.40
C THR A 197 12.81 4.15 2.29
N LEU A 198 13.29 3.82 3.49
CA LEU A 198 13.88 4.80 4.41
C LEU A 198 15.06 5.59 3.83
N PRO A 199 16.12 4.98 3.28
CA PRO A 199 17.24 5.74 2.72
C PRO A 199 16.80 6.61 1.54
N VAL A 200 15.83 6.13 0.75
CA VAL A 200 15.29 6.88 -0.39
C VAL A 200 14.49 8.09 0.07
N ALA A 201 13.63 7.92 1.09
CA ALA A 201 12.91 9.03 1.70
C ALA A 201 13.88 10.07 2.27
N LEU A 202 14.91 9.65 3.01
CA LEU A 202 15.94 10.56 3.55
C LEU A 202 16.66 11.35 2.45
N ILE A 203 17.06 10.69 1.35
CA ILE A 203 17.70 11.36 0.21
C ILE A 203 16.75 12.39 -0.42
N LEU A 204 15.48 12.03 -0.64
CA LEU A 204 14.49 12.95 -1.18
C LEU A 204 14.29 14.18 -0.27
N TYR A 205 14.19 13.96 1.04
CA TYR A 205 14.08 15.06 2.00
C TYR A 205 15.28 16.00 1.95
N VAL A 206 16.50 15.45 1.85
CA VAL A 206 17.72 16.26 1.71
C VAL A 206 17.68 17.07 0.40
N ILE A 207 17.31 16.45 -0.72
CA ILE A 207 17.21 17.13 -2.02
C ILE A 207 16.18 18.27 -1.96
N LEU A 208 14.98 18.01 -1.43
CA LEU A 208 13.90 19.00 -1.31
C LEU A 208 14.32 20.17 -0.42
N SER A 209 14.98 19.87 0.71
CA SER A 209 15.52 20.89 1.62
C SER A 209 16.56 21.79 0.95
N VAL A 210 17.45 21.22 0.13
CA VAL A 210 18.48 21.97 -0.61
C VAL A 210 17.88 22.85 -1.71
N VAL A 211 16.79 22.40 -2.34
CA VAL A 211 16.09 23.13 -3.41
C VAL A 211 15.15 24.22 -2.85
N GLY A 212 15.09 24.38 -1.52
CA GLY A 212 14.30 25.42 -0.86
C GLY A 212 12.80 25.13 -0.83
N VAL A 213 12.41 23.87 -1.05
CA VAL A 213 11.05 23.41 -0.77
C VAL A 213 10.94 23.27 0.74
N SER A 214 10.05 24.03 1.38
CA SER A 214 9.79 23.89 2.81
C SER A 214 9.18 22.51 3.06
N VAL A 215 9.96 21.65 3.71
CA VAL A 215 9.57 20.31 4.18
C VAL A 215 8.92 20.41 5.54
#